data_AF-A0A6J4V6V5-F1
#
_entry.id   AF-A0A6J4V6V5-F1
#
_cell.length_a   1.000
_cell.length_b   1.000
_cell.length_c   1.000
_cell.angle_alpha   90.00
_cell.angle_beta   90.00
_cell.angle_gamma   90.00
#
_symmetry.space_group_name_H-M   'P 1'
#
loop_
_entity.id
_entity.type
_entity.pdbx_description
1 polymer ?
#
loop_
_entity_poly.entity_id
_entity_poly.type
_entity_poly.pdbx_seq_one_letter_code
_entity_poly.pdbx_strand_id
1 'polypeptide(L)'
;MWDELFFINVCYAVLRQLFGARTANLAQAVIYTTVLWTMAFRGFGPVFVFLFALTQGVMYERSRVLLWVLAAHLIVDYFLFQAVVSAHYPDFSVWWH
;
A
#
# COMPACT_ATOMS: atom_id res chain seq x y z
N MET A 1 -3.99 -7.87 0.18
CA MET A 1 -3.78 -9.18 0.87
C MET A 1 -2.46 -9.82 0.50
N TRP A 2 -2.23 -10.17 -0.78
CA TRP A 2 -0.92 -10.72 -1.20
C TRP A 2 0.20 -9.68 -1.11
N ASP A 3 -0.15 -8.41 -1.33
CA ASP A 3 0.79 -7.28 -1.29
C ASP A 3 1.45 -7.11 0.08
N GLU A 4 0.70 -7.09 1.18
CA GLU A 4 1.33 -6.94 2.50
C GLU A 4 2.21 -8.14 2.85
N LEU A 5 1.79 -9.35 2.47
CA LEU A 5 2.58 -10.56 2.71
C LEU A 5 3.90 -10.52 1.93
N PHE A 6 3.89 -10.11 0.67
CA PHE A 6 5.13 -10.05 -0.13
C PHE A 6 6.02 -8.88 0.30
N PHE A 7 5.47 -7.67 0.38
CA PHE A 7 6.29 -6.48 0.59
C PHE A 7 6.77 -6.31 2.03
N ILE A 8 5.95 -6.63 3.04
CA ILE A 8 6.35 -6.52 4.44
C ILE A 8 7.11 -7.79 4.88
N ASN A 9 6.56 -8.99 4.66
CA ASN A 9 7.20 -10.19 5.21
C ASN A 9 8.40 -10.67 4.40
N VAL A 10 8.53 -10.30 3.11
CA VAL A 10 9.68 -10.68 2.28
C VAL A 10 10.59 -9.49 2.03
N CYS A 11 10.13 -8.46 1.30
CA CYS A 11 11.02 -7.36 0.91
C CYS A 11 11.56 -6.59 2.13
N TYR A 12 10.69 -6.15 3.04
CA TYR A 12 11.12 -5.41 4.23
C TYR A 12 11.96 -6.27 5.16
N ALA A 13 11.55 -7.52 5.44
CA ALA A 13 12.32 -8.42 6.29
C ALA A 13 13.74 -8.68 5.78
N VAL A 14 13.92 -8.89 4.47
CA VAL A 14 15.24 -9.07 3.84
C VAL A 14 16.04 -7.77 3.88
N LEU A 15 15.44 -6.63 3.52
CA LEU A 15 16.11 -5.33 3.56
C LEU A 15 16.52 -4.92 4.98
N ARG A 16 15.75 -5.31 5.99
CA ARG A 16 16.01 -5.02 7.41
C ARG A 16 17.24 -5.74 7.96
N GLN A 17 17.65 -6.85 7.33
CA GLN A 17 18.89 -7.56 7.66
C GLN A 17 20.14 -6.81 7.17
N LEU A 18 19.99 -6.03 6.10
CA LEU A 18 21.08 -5.30 5.45
C LEU A 18 21.16 -3.84 5.90
N PHE A 19 20.01 -3.23 6.25
CA PHE A 19 19.90 -1.80 6.51
C PHE A 19 19.07 -1.48 7.77
N GLY A 20 19.23 -0.25 8.28
CA GLY A 20 18.38 0.27 9.36
C GLY A 20 16.91 0.41 8.93
N ALA A 21 15.99 0.40 9.90
CA ALA A 21 14.54 0.39 9.68
C ALA A 21 14.05 1.46 8.69
N ARG A 22 14.57 2.69 8.79
CA ARG A 22 14.17 3.80 7.92
C ARG A 22 14.56 3.55 6.46
N THR A 23 15.78 3.09 6.23
CA THR A 23 16.29 2.80 4.89
C THR A 23 15.59 1.57 4.30
N ALA A 24 15.37 0.53 5.10
CA ALA A 24 14.62 -0.66 4.70
C ALA A 24 13.17 -0.31 4.31
N ASN A 25 12.51 0.58 5.06
CA ASN A 25 11.15 1.02 4.77
C ASN A 25 11.09 1.85 3.47
N LEU A 26 12.03 2.79 3.28
CA LEU A 26 12.12 3.55 2.04
C LEU A 26 12.35 2.64 0.83
N ALA A 27 13.30 1.70 0.94
CA ALA A 27 13.58 0.77 -0.14
C ALA A 27 12.38 -0.14 -0.46
N GLN A 28 11.69 -0.66 0.56
CA GLN A 28 10.46 -1.42 0.35
C GLN A 28 9.37 -0.58 -0.33
N ALA A 29 9.18 0.67 0.09
CA ALA A 29 8.20 1.58 -0.51
C ALA A 29 8.52 1.91 -1.98
N VAL A 30 9.80 2.03 -2.35
CA VAL A 30 10.22 2.18 -3.75
C VAL A 30 9.87 0.94 -4.57
N ILE A 31 10.18 -0.26 -4.05
CA ILE A 31 9.87 -1.52 -4.74
C ILE A 31 8.35 -1.66 -4.91
N TYR A 32 7.57 -1.41 -3.85
CA TYR A 32 6.10 -1.40 -3.86
C TYR A 32 5.56 -0.49 -4.97
N THR A 33 6.00 0.76 -4.96
CA THR A 33 5.54 1.78 -5.90
C THR A 33 5.92 1.42 -7.34
N THR A 34 7.10 0.84 -7.55
CA THR A 34 7.56 0.45 -8.89
C THR A 34 6.71 -0.68 -9.46
N VAL A 35 6.36 -1.68 -8.64
CA VAL A 35 5.48 -2.79 -9.06
C VAL A 35 4.06 -2.31 -9.35
N LEU A 36 3.50 -1.44 -8.51
CA LEU A 36 2.15 -0.92 -8.75
C LEU A 36 2.08 0.07 -9.93
N TRP A 37 3.17 0.80 -10.17
CA TRP A 37 3.31 1.65 -11.36
C TRP A 37 3.19 0.84 -12.66
N THR A 38 3.82 -0.33 -12.71
CA THR A 38 3.80 -1.17 -13.93
C THR A 38 2.44 -1.82 -14.15
N MET A 39 1.64 -2.04 -13.09
CA MET A 39 0.34 -2.70 -13.20
C MET A 39 -0.82 -1.77 -13.55
N ALA A 40 -0.96 -0.61 -12.88
CA ALA A 40 -2.16 0.22 -13.08
C ALA A 40 -2.02 1.69 -12.65
N PHE A 41 -1.13 2.01 -11.70
CA PHE A 41 -1.09 3.33 -11.09
C PHE A 41 -0.19 4.27 -11.88
N ARG A 42 -0.77 5.08 -12.76
CA ARG A 42 -0.06 6.16 -13.49
C ARG A 42 -0.47 7.55 -12.97
N GLY A 43 0.27 8.58 -13.37
CA GLY A 43 -0.01 9.96 -12.97
C GLY A 43 0.30 10.21 -11.49
N PHE A 44 -0.71 10.59 -10.70
CA PHE A 44 -0.56 10.84 -9.26
C PHE A 44 -0.65 9.58 -8.39
N GLY A 45 -1.21 8.48 -8.90
CA GLY A 45 -1.34 7.21 -8.17
C GLY A 45 -0.06 6.72 -7.46
N PRO A 46 1.12 6.74 -8.09
CA PRO A 46 2.38 6.32 -7.50
C PRO A 46 2.79 7.12 -6.26
N VAL A 47 2.47 8.41 -6.22
CA VAL A 47 2.76 9.25 -5.05
C VAL A 47 1.93 8.78 -3.86
N PHE A 48 0.63 8.53 -4.07
CA PHE A 48 -0.26 8.01 -3.03
C PHE A 48 0.18 6.61 -2.56
N VAL A 49 0.48 5.72 -3.51
CA VAL A 49 0.98 4.36 -3.28
C VAL A 49 2.29 4.38 -2.48
N PHE A 50 3.21 5.29 -2.79
CA PHE A 50 4.47 5.43 -2.07
C PHE A 50 4.28 5.91 -0.62
N LEU A 51 3.49 6.96 -0.42
CA LEU A 51 3.17 7.47 0.93
C LEU A 51 2.48 6.40 1.76
N PHE A 52 1.55 5.68 1.16
CA PHE A 52 0.85 4.57 1.80
C PHE A 52 1.83 3.45 2.19
N ALA A 53 2.71 3.01 1.30
CA ALA A 53 3.73 2.00 1.61
C ALA A 53 4.64 2.40 2.78
N LEU A 54 5.03 3.69 2.86
CA LEU A 54 5.82 4.19 3.99
C LEU A 54 5.08 4.05 5.33
N THR A 55 3.76 4.31 5.34
CA THR A 55 2.96 4.13 6.55
C THR A 55 2.87 2.66 6.96
N GLN A 56 2.82 1.74 6.00
CA GLN A 56 2.75 0.31 6.28
C GLN A 56 4.01 -0.21 6.99
N GLY A 57 5.21 0.16 6.52
CA GLY A 57 6.44 -0.27 7.20
C GLY A 57 6.63 0.35 8.59
N VAL A 58 6.18 1.60 8.80
CA VAL A 58 6.16 2.22 10.15
C VAL A 58 5.18 1.51 11.08
N MET A 59 3.99 1.18 10.61
CA MET A 59 2.99 0.45 11.38
C MET A 59 3.45 -0.96 11.74
N TYR A 60 4.15 -1.64 10.83
CA TYR A 60 4.71 -2.96 11.09
C TYR A 60 5.78 -2.93 12.18
N GLU A 61 6.72 -1.97 12.13
CA GLU A 61 7.80 -1.85 13.13
C GLU A 61 7.24 -1.62 14.56
N ARG A 62 6.10 -0.92 14.68
CA ARG A 62 5.45 -0.64 15.96
C ARG A 62 4.50 -1.73 16.45
N SER A 63 3.68 -2.30 15.56
CA SER A 63 2.62 -3.22 15.97
C SER A 63 3.08 -4.68 15.99
N ARG A 64 3.97 -5.08 15.08
CA ARG A 64 4.28 -6.49 14.74
C ARG A 64 3.04 -7.36 14.48
N VAL A 65 1.87 -6.76 14.23
CA VAL A 65 0.63 -7.48 13.90
C VAL A 65 0.19 -7.06 12.51
N LEU A 66 0.27 -8.00 11.57
CA LEU A 66 -0.13 -7.81 10.17
C LEU A 66 -1.60 -7.41 10.01
N LEU A 67 -2.48 -7.81 10.95
CA LEU A 67 -3.91 -7.48 10.92
C LEU A 67 -4.18 -5.97 10.88
N TRP A 68 -3.39 -5.16 11.59
CA TRP A 68 -3.58 -3.71 11.60
C TRP A 68 -3.20 -3.08 10.27
N VAL A 69 -2.10 -3.55 9.67
CA VAL A 69 -1.63 -3.09 8.36
C VAL A 69 -2.63 -3.49 7.27
N LEU A 70 -3.16 -4.71 7.36
CA LEU A 70 -4.18 -5.25 6.45
C LEU A 70 -5.51 -4.49 6.55
N ALA A 71 -5.98 -4.19 7.77
CA ALA A 71 -7.22 -3.43 7.96
C ALA A 71 -7.10 -2.01 7.36
N ALA A 72 -5.98 -1.34 7.61
CA ALA A 72 -5.71 -0.02 7.03
C ALA A 72 -5.66 -0.06 5.49
N HIS A 73 -5.08 -1.12 4.92
CA HIS A 73 -5.03 -1.32 3.48
C HIS A 73 -6.41 -1.52 2.85
N LEU A 74 -7.22 -2.40 3.42
CA LEU A 74 -8.58 -2.65 2.93
C LEU A 74 -9.45 -1.39 2.95
N ILE A 75 -9.25 -0.53 3.96
CA ILE A 75 -9.93 0.78 4.01
C ILE A 75 -9.50 1.67 2.84
N VAL A 76 -8.20 1.76 2.57
CA VAL A 76 -7.68 2.56 1.45
C VAL A 76 -8.16 2.00 0.11
N ASP A 77 -8.09 0.69 -0.09
CA ASP A 77 -8.57 0.00 -1.28
C ASP A 77 -10.05 0.24 -1.52
N TYR A 78 -10.86 0.24 -0.46
CA TYR A 78 -12.28 0.57 -0.56
C TYR A 78 -12.50 1.98 -1.11
N PHE A 79 -11.80 2.99 -0.59
CA PHE A 79 -11.91 4.35 -1.10
C PHE A 79 -11.38 4.50 -2.54
N LEU A 80 -10.31 3.77 -2.88
CA LEU A 80 -9.76 3.75 -4.24
C LEU A 80 -10.73 3.12 -5.23
N PHE A 81 -11.34 1.99 -4.85
CA PHE A 81 -12.39 1.34 -5.63
C PHE A 81 -13.57 2.29 -5.86
N GLN A 82 -14.02 2.98 -4.80
CA GLN A 82 -15.08 3.99 -4.92
C GLN A 82 -14.72 5.11 -5.89
N ALA A 83 -13.51 5.68 -5.78
CA ALA A 83 -13.05 6.73 -6.68
C ALA A 83 -13.03 6.26 -8.14
N VAL A 84 -12.53 5.05 -8.40
CA VAL A 84 -12.50 4.46 -9.75
C VAL A 84 -13.91 4.22 -10.29
N VAL A 85 -14.82 3.65 -9.48
CA VAL A 85 -16.21 3.40 -9.86
C VAL A 85 -16.93 4.71 -10.14
N SER A 86 -16.81 5.72 -9.28
CA SER A 86 -17.42 7.04 -9.52
C SER A 86 -16.91 7.73 -10.78
N ALA A 87 -15.66 7.47 -11.18
CA ALA A 87 -15.08 8.06 -12.39
C ALA A 87 -15.53 7.35 -13.67
N HIS A 88 -15.78 6.03 -13.64
CA HIS A 88 -16.16 5.24 -14.83
C HIS A 88 -17.66 4.96 -14.93
N TYR A 89 -18.37 4.97 -13.81
CA TYR A 89 -19.81 4.74 -13.69
C TYR A 89 -20.45 5.85 -12.86
N PRO A 90 -20.55 7.08 -13.40
CA PRO A 90 -21.06 8.24 -12.65
C PRO A 90 -22.52 8.07 -12.20
N ASP A 91 -23.31 7.24 -12.88
CA ASP A 91 -24.71 6.94 -12.54
C ASP A 91 -24.85 5.85 -11.45
N PHE A 92 -23.76 5.18 -11.10
CA PHE A 92 -23.76 4.12 -10.09
C PHE A 92 -23.38 4.72 -8.74
N SER A 93 -24.37 5.20 -7.99
CA SER A 93 -24.15 5.69 -6.62
C SER A 93 -23.85 4.52 -5.68
N VAL A 94 -22.58 4.22 -5.46
CA VAL A 94 -22.16 3.20 -4.47
C VAL A 94 -22.08 3.78 -3.05
N TRP A 95 -22.55 5.02 -2.87
CA TRP A 95 -22.88 5.54 -1.55
C TRP A 95 -24.04 4.72 -1.01
N TRP A 96 -23.75 3.78 -0.10
CA TRP A 96 -24.73 2.93 0.57
C TRP A 96 -26.02 3.69 0.94
N HIS A 97 -27.02 3.56 0.07
CA HIS A 97 -28.45 3.75 0.26
C HIS A 97 -29.19 2.92 -0.79
#